data_AF-A0A4R6JMM9-F1
#
_entry.id   AF-A0A4R6JMM9-F1
#
_cell.length_a   1.000
_cell.length_b   1.000
_cell.length_c   1.000
_cell.angle_alpha   90.00
_cell.angle_beta   90.00
_cell.angle_gamma   90.00
#
_symmetry.space_group_name_H-M   'P 1'
#
loop_
_entity.id
_entity.type
_entity.pdbx_description
1 polymer ?
#
loop_
_entity_poly.entity_id
_entity_poly.type
_entity_poly.pdbx_seq_one_letter_code
_entity_poly.pdbx_strand_id
1 'polypeptide(L)'
;MDGTETGWGRPAEPAPRWRALLDRARHGSRSAEEQSEHERESQNGQTDPQQYGQPLPTRRPVNPLDARGQQYGSGRYEQPRPEQQPPPEQRAMPQRPVNPLDPRWQARQAELNGGGRRGAAPPPAPAPPVEEPHSFFSPSARPPAAPPPGRDYPQVRASAAPVMPVQPPPVQPPPVQPAPVQPPPVQQQPPMMPLAPQPTSPAAARIEWRQSRADEELERAVAVMRRKLGKPRVLAFANPKGGVHKTTATVLAAATIGSVRGRGVLAWDDNELRGTLGLRAGSARHARTIKHLLADLMQIENLHGDGLLQELDGYLRHASDGSYDVLAGEENPRFAQRLDQATVRRVMDLLRRTHDVICVDTGNNVESVNWQTVMRQADQLVITTVPREDAAFTADWMLDVLDDSGMGDLVSNAVTLISCPSPGPLPLLNDFAKHFATRTRAVAIVPYDQALEVGSSIEYADLQQETRTAWLKAASVMIEPFAE
;
A
#
# COMPACT_ATOMS: atom_id res chain seq x y z
N MET A 1 -60.35 2.71 26.35
CA MET A 1 -59.99 2.77 24.93
C MET A 1 -58.88 3.79 24.79
N ASP A 2 -57.66 3.26 24.75
CA ASP A 2 -56.51 3.60 23.90
C ASP A 2 -55.97 5.03 23.79
N GLY A 3 -54.64 5.10 24.02
CA GLY A 3 -53.70 6.12 23.54
C GLY A 3 -53.33 7.19 24.57
N THR A 4 -52.09 7.60 24.80
CA THR A 4 -50.78 7.33 24.15
C THR A 4 -49.68 7.89 25.06
N GLU A 5 -48.54 7.17 25.10
CA GLU A 5 -47.14 7.53 25.37
C GLU A 5 -46.81 8.99 25.78
N THR A 6 -45.94 9.24 26.76
CA THR A 6 -44.46 9.11 26.69
C THR A 6 -43.92 9.42 28.10
N GLY A 7 -43.03 8.65 28.74
CA GLY A 7 -41.66 8.38 28.32
C GLY A 7 -40.63 9.25 29.09
N TRP A 8 -40.73 9.35 30.43
CA TRP A 8 -39.76 10.08 31.26
C TRP A 8 -38.72 9.14 31.87
N GLY A 9 -37.43 9.52 31.76
CA GLY A 9 -36.40 9.10 32.72
C GLY A 9 -35.40 8.04 32.25
N ARG A 10 -34.72 8.24 31.12
CA ARG A 10 -33.35 7.69 30.97
C ARG A 10 -32.35 8.72 31.52
N PRO A 11 -31.51 8.38 32.51
CA PRO A 11 -30.37 9.22 32.86
C PRO A 11 -29.39 9.25 31.68
N ALA A 12 -28.84 10.44 31.41
CA ALA A 12 -27.99 10.77 30.27
C ALA A 12 -26.83 9.77 30.08
N GLU A 13 -26.61 9.31 28.84
CA GLU A 13 -25.33 8.72 28.41
C GLU A 13 -24.28 9.84 28.25
N PRO A 14 -23.07 9.71 28.83
CA PRO A 14 -21.91 10.50 28.40
C PRO A 14 -20.77 9.56 27.97
N ALA A 15 -20.10 9.67 26.82
CA ALA A 15 -20.08 10.64 25.72
C ALA A 15 -19.54 9.96 24.45
N PRO A 16 -19.72 10.52 23.23
CA PRO A 16 -18.82 10.14 22.15
C PRO A 16 -18.39 11.27 21.18
N ARG A 17 -17.19 11.03 20.63
CA ARG A 17 -16.60 11.50 19.35
C ARG A 17 -15.53 12.59 19.42
N TRP A 18 -14.28 12.16 19.25
CA TRP A 18 -13.03 12.88 18.93
C TRP A 18 -12.63 14.12 19.75
N ARG A 19 -13.44 14.53 20.72
CA ARG A 19 -12.96 15.05 22.01
C ARG A 19 -12.94 13.90 23.00
N ALA A 20 -11.84 13.23 23.24
CA ALA A 20 -10.60 13.92 23.51
C ALA A 20 -9.51 13.66 22.47
N LEU A 21 -9.83 13.25 21.24
CA LEU A 21 -8.84 13.03 20.15
C LEU A 21 -8.06 14.29 19.76
N LEU A 22 -8.23 15.43 20.44
CA LEU A 22 -7.11 16.23 20.93
C LEU A 22 -7.65 17.38 21.81
N ASP A 23 -8.35 17.09 22.91
CA ASP A 23 -8.42 18.08 24.02
C ASP A 23 -6.99 18.47 24.49
N ARG A 24 -6.02 17.67 24.06
CA ARG A 24 -4.60 17.66 24.38
C ARG A 24 -3.68 18.36 23.38
N ALA A 25 -4.13 18.75 22.17
CA ALA A 25 -3.32 19.69 21.36
C ALA A 25 -3.19 21.07 22.04
N ARG A 26 -4.06 21.36 23.03
CA ARG A 26 -4.43 22.71 23.47
C ARG A 26 -3.89 23.19 24.82
N HIS A 27 -3.23 22.38 25.65
CA HIS A 27 -2.47 22.99 26.76
C HIS A 27 -1.30 23.87 26.26
N GLY A 28 -1.00 23.85 24.95
CA GLY A 28 -0.18 24.85 24.24
C GLY A 28 -0.76 26.27 24.14
N SER A 29 -1.81 26.63 24.89
CA SER A 29 -2.21 28.03 25.10
C SER A 29 -2.31 28.46 26.57
N ARG A 30 -1.78 27.67 27.53
CA ARG A 30 -1.71 28.12 28.94
C ARG A 30 -0.67 29.21 29.20
N SER A 31 0.29 29.40 28.30
CA SER A 31 1.29 30.47 28.41
C SER A 31 0.72 31.88 28.18
N ALA A 32 -0.52 32.01 27.68
CA ALA A 32 -1.16 33.32 27.46
C ALA A 32 -2.07 33.78 28.61
N GLU A 33 -2.52 32.86 29.49
CA GLU A 33 -3.29 33.20 30.70
C GLU A 33 -2.47 33.07 31.99
N GLU A 34 -1.40 32.26 32.02
CA GLU A 34 -0.45 32.29 33.16
C GLU A 34 0.36 33.61 33.22
N GLN A 35 0.45 34.34 32.10
CA GLN A 35 0.98 35.71 32.06
C GLN A 35 0.00 36.75 32.62
N SER A 36 -1.31 36.47 32.67
CA SER A 36 -2.31 37.41 33.21
C SER A 36 -2.66 37.16 34.69
N GLU A 37 -2.39 35.97 35.22
CA GLU A 37 -2.56 35.65 36.65
C GLU A 37 -1.30 35.97 37.50
N HIS A 38 -0.07 35.78 36.98
CA HIS A 38 1.15 36.15 37.73
C HIS A 38 1.37 37.67 37.91
N GLU A 39 0.81 38.50 37.01
CA GLU A 39 0.80 39.96 37.15
C GLU A 39 -0.28 40.48 38.13
N ARG A 40 -1.24 39.64 38.53
CA ARG A 40 -2.37 40.05 39.40
C ARG A 40 -2.32 39.51 40.84
N GLU A 41 -1.60 38.43 41.13
CA GLU A 41 -1.59 37.81 42.47
C GLU A 41 -0.32 38.01 43.32
N SER A 42 0.71 38.69 42.81
CA SER A 42 1.89 39.06 43.62
C SER A 42 1.80 40.46 44.24
N GLN A 43 0.69 41.18 44.03
CA GLN A 43 0.28 42.36 44.80
C GLN A 43 -0.91 42.00 45.70
N ASN A 44 -0.68 42.02 47.02
CA ASN A 44 -1.61 41.76 48.14
C ASN A 44 -1.78 40.27 48.49
N GLY A 45 -1.39 39.73 49.65
CA GLY A 45 -1.16 40.34 50.96
C GLY A 45 -2.06 39.66 52.01
N GLN A 46 -1.45 38.79 52.83
CA GLN A 46 -1.79 38.40 54.22
C GLN A 46 -3.27 38.29 54.67
N THR A 47 -3.67 37.11 55.19
CA THR A 47 -4.07 36.86 56.60
C THR A 47 -4.69 35.46 56.82
N ASP A 48 -4.45 34.91 58.01
CA ASP A 48 -4.99 33.68 58.66
C ASP A 48 -5.72 34.18 59.95
N PRO A 49 -6.51 33.42 60.78
CA PRO A 49 -6.76 31.95 60.82
C PRO A 49 -8.19 31.46 61.29
N GLN A 50 -8.31 30.13 61.51
CA GLN A 50 -9.27 29.31 62.33
C GLN A 50 -10.47 28.63 61.62
N GLN A 51 -11.01 27.44 61.99
CA GLN A 51 -10.65 26.20 62.73
C GLN A 51 -11.83 25.19 62.54
N TYR A 52 -11.66 23.89 62.92
CA TYR A 52 -12.59 22.72 62.94
C TYR A 52 -12.66 21.86 61.65
N GLY A 53 -12.57 20.52 61.62
CA GLY A 53 -12.34 19.46 62.60
C GLY A 53 -12.63 18.05 62.01
N GLN A 54 -11.60 17.17 61.98
CA GLN A 54 -11.59 15.68 62.11
C GLN A 54 -12.15 14.71 61.00
N PRO A 55 -11.65 13.45 60.92
CA PRO A 55 -11.24 12.78 59.66
C PRO A 55 -11.90 11.41 59.33
N LEU A 56 -11.59 10.83 58.16
CA LEU A 56 -11.91 9.44 57.78
C LEU A 56 -10.72 8.69 57.11
N PRO A 57 -10.62 7.35 57.23
CA PRO A 57 -9.36 6.62 57.12
C PRO A 57 -9.05 5.98 55.75
N THR A 58 -7.74 5.77 55.56
CA THR A 58 -7.04 5.13 54.44
C THR A 58 -7.14 3.59 54.41
N ARG A 59 -7.19 2.99 53.22
CA ARG A 59 -6.62 1.66 52.93
C ARG A 59 -5.98 1.59 51.55
N ARG A 60 -4.72 1.15 51.53
CA ARG A 60 -3.92 0.76 50.35
C ARG A 60 -4.12 -0.74 50.03
N PRO A 61 -4.03 -1.18 48.77
CA PRO A 61 -3.98 -2.60 48.40
C PRO A 61 -2.56 -3.18 48.44
N VAL A 62 -2.46 -4.48 48.76
CA VAL A 62 -1.22 -5.27 48.89
C VAL A 62 -1.06 -6.19 47.67
N ASN A 63 0.19 -6.32 47.21
CA ASN A 63 0.68 -7.02 46.02
C ASN A 63 0.87 -8.54 46.28
N PRO A 64 0.49 -9.46 45.37
CA PRO A 64 0.66 -10.90 45.55
C PRO A 64 1.87 -11.44 44.77
N LEU A 65 3.07 -11.37 45.37
CA LEU A 65 4.20 -12.23 45.00
C LEU A 65 5.01 -12.50 46.27
N ASP A 66 4.71 -13.62 46.93
CA ASP A 66 5.62 -14.20 47.90
C ASP A 66 5.69 -15.71 47.71
N ALA A 67 6.91 -16.18 47.50
CA ALA A 67 7.27 -17.58 47.34
C ALA A 67 8.07 -18.00 48.58
N ARG A 68 7.69 -19.11 49.23
CA ARG A 68 8.55 -20.09 49.94
C ARG A 68 7.72 -21.02 50.83
N GLY A 69 8.11 -22.31 50.85
CA GLY A 69 8.06 -23.09 52.10
C GLY A 69 7.44 -24.51 52.06
N GLN A 70 8.28 -25.49 51.70
CA GLN A 70 8.50 -26.82 52.32
C GLN A 70 7.39 -27.85 52.66
N GLN A 71 7.74 -29.09 52.26
CA GLN A 71 7.35 -30.46 52.62
C GLN A 71 6.81 -30.76 54.03
N TYR A 72 5.84 -31.69 54.15
CA TYR A 72 5.96 -33.11 54.58
C TYR A 72 4.56 -33.73 54.75
N GLY A 73 4.37 -35.03 54.44
CA GLY A 73 3.28 -35.82 55.05
C GLY A 73 2.48 -36.73 54.10
N SER A 74 2.75 -38.03 54.21
CA SER A 74 2.06 -39.18 53.59
C SER A 74 0.60 -39.35 54.05
N GLY A 75 -0.28 -39.73 53.12
CA GLY A 75 -1.61 -40.27 53.43
C GLY A 75 -2.29 -40.88 52.21
N ARG A 76 -2.46 -42.20 52.20
CA ARG A 76 -3.29 -42.95 51.24
C ARG A 76 -4.75 -42.57 51.44
N TYR A 77 -5.44 -42.15 50.37
CA TYR A 77 -6.89 -42.24 50.25
C TYR A 77 -7.29 -42.55 48.81
N GLU A 78 -8.20 -43.53 48.67
CA GLU A 78 -8.84 -43.98 47.43
C GLU A 78 -9.57 -42.86 46.69
N GLN A 79 -9.44 -42.85 45.37
CA GLN A 79 -10.18 -41.98 44.45
C GLN A 79 -11.59 -42.53 44.20
N PRO A 80 -12.65 -41.73 44.35
CA PRO A 80 -13.89 -41.92 43.59
C PRO A 80 -13.76 -41.25 42.23
N ARG A 81 -14.10 -41.97 41.15
CA ARG A 81 -14.26 -41.43 39.80
C ARG A 81 -15.34 -40.33 39.78
N PRO A 82 -15.12 -39.17 39.14
CA PRO A 82 -16.20 -38.30 38.72
C PRO A 82 -16.82 -38.81 37.41
N GLU A 83 -18.15 -38.92 37.40
CA GLU A 83 -18.98 -39.18 36.22
C GLU A 83 -18.77 -38.10 35.14
N GLN A 84 -18.71 -38.56 33.89
CA GLN A 84 -18.61 -37.69 32.71
C GLN A 84 -19.96 -36.98 32.49
N GLN A 85 -19.96 -35.65 32.56
CA GLN A 85 -21.08 -34.83 32.10
C GLN A 85 -21.10 -34.79 30.56
N PRO A 86 -22.28 -34.89 29.91
CA PRO A 86 -22.40 -34.67 28.47
C PRO A 86 -22.16 -33.18 28.12
N PRO A 87 -21.68 -32.87 26.91
CA PRO A 87 -21.37 -31.49 26.51
C PRO A 87 -22.65 -30.64 26.37
N PRO A 88 -22.57 -29.30 26.55
CA PRO A 88 -23.72 -28.43 26.44
C PRO A 88 -24.22 -28.33 24.98
N GLU A 89 -25.53 -28.41 24.80
CA GLU A 89 -26.22 -28.15 23.53
C GLU A 89 -25.95 -26.72 23.05
N GLN A 90 -25.47 -26.61 21.81
CA GLN A 90 -25.26 -25.32 21.14
C GLN A 90 -26.60 -24.68 20.82
N ARG A 91 -26.90 -23.57 21.50
CA ARG A 91 -28.01 -22.67 21.16
C ARG A 91 -27.78 -22.09 19.76
N ALA A 92 -28.71 -22.33 18.82
CA ALA A 92 -28.67 -21.78 17.48
C ALA A 92 -28.69 -20.23 17.53
N MET A 93 -27.67 -19.59 16.94
CA MET A 93 -27.63 -18.14 16.75
C MET A 93 -28.56 -17.71 15.60
N PRO A 94 -29.25 -16.56 15.71
CA PRO A 94 -30.05 -16.02 14.62
C PRO A 94 -29.14 -15.60 13.45
N GLN A 95 -29.38 -16.19 12.28
CA GLN A 95 -28.71 -15.87 11.02
C GLN A 95 -29.03 -14.41 10.64
N ARG A 96 -28.01 -13.56 10.51
CA ARG A 96 -28.15 -12.24 9.90
C ARG A 96 -28.47 -12.39 8.40
N PRO A 97 -29.30 -11.51 7.81
CA PRO A 97 -29.59 -11.56 6.38
C PRO A 97 -28.29 -11.36 5.57
N VAL A 98 -28.00 -12.32 4.70
CA VAL A 98 -26.84 -12.33 3.81
C VAL A 98 -27.12 -11.42 2.63
N ASN A 99 -26.18 -10.51 2.32
CA ASN A 99 -26.22 -9.67 1.12
C ASN A 99 -25.70 -10.47 -0.09
N PRO A 100 -26.51 -10.69 -1.14
CA PRO A 100 -26.12 -11.46 -2.34
C PRO A 100 -24.99 -10.84 -3.18
N LEU A 101 -24.61 -9.60 -2.90
CA LEU A 101 -23.58 -8.85 -3.63
C LEU A 101 -22.19 -8.88 -2.95
N ASP A 102 -22.02 -9.63 -1.84
CA ASP A 102 -20.71 -9.80 -1.20
C ASP A 102 -19.79 -10.71 -2.06
N PRO A 103 -18.60 -10.24 -2.48
CA PRO A 103 -17.65 -11.04 -3.26
C PRO A 103 -17.23 -12.35 -2.58
N ARG A 104 -17.26 -12.41 -1.25
CA ARG A 104 -16.96 -13.62 -0.46
C ARG A 104 -18.02 -14.69 -0.59
N TRP A 105 -19.26 -14.31 -0.91
CA TRP A 105 -20.37 -15.23 -1.14
C TRP A 105 -20.36 -15.80 -2.56
N GLN A 106 -19.97 -14.99 -3.54
CA GLN A 106 -19.89 -15.40 -4.95
C GLN A 106 -18.75 -16.40 -5.20
N ALA A 107 -17.59 -16.22 -4.55
CA ALA A 107 -16.48 -17.19 -4.61
C ALA A 107 -16.86 -18.57 -4.03
N ARG A 108 -17.67 -18.58 -2.97
CA ARG A 108 -18.11 -19.82 -2.30
C ARG A 108 -19.15 -20.59 -3.12
N GLN A 109 -20.00 -19.90 -3.92
CA GLN A 109 -20.91 -20.57 -4.85
C GLN A 109 -20.19 -21.16 -6.07
N ALA A 110 -19.10 -20.53 -6.53
CA ALA A 110 -18.32 -21.05 -7.64
C ALA A 110 -17.62 -22.38 -7.30
N GLU A 111 -17.16 -22.56 -6.05
CA GLU A 111 -16.59 -23.83 -5.56
C GLU A 111 -17.65 -24.94 -5.39
N LEU A 112 -18.89 -24.60 -5.02
CA LEU A 112 -19.96 -25.58 -4.84
C LEU A 112 -20.58 -26.06 -6.16
N ASN A 113 -20.56 -25.24 -7.22
CA ASN A 113 -21.10 -25.60 -8.53
C ASN A 113 -20.09 -26.33 -9.46
N GLY A 114 -18.82 -26.48 -9.04
CA GLY A 114 -17.79 -27.18 -9.82
C GLY A 114 -17.69 -28.70 -9.61
N GLY A 115 -18.46 -29.27 -8.68
CA GLY A 115 -18.37 -30.68 -8.28
C GLY A 115 -19.39 -31.61 -8.95
N GLY A 116 -19.19 -31.95 -10.22
CA GLY A 116 -19.99 -32.95 -10.92
C GLY A 116 -19.71 -34.39 -10.45
N ARG A 117 -20.71 -35.05 -9.85
CA ARG A 117 -20.74 -36.47 -9.45
C ARG A 117 -20.40 -37.41 -10.61
N ARG A 118 -19.47 -38.35 -10.41
CA ARG A 118 -19.48 -39.68 -11.07
C ARG A 118 -19.33 -40.77 -10.00
N GLY A 119 -20.24 -41.75 -10.07
CA GLY A 119 -20.42 -42.82 -9.09
C GLY A 119 -19.25 -43.81 -9.04
N ALA A 120 -19.14 -44.45 -7.87
CA ALA A 120 -18.15 -45.46 -7.53
C ALA A 120 -18.32 -46.75 -8.34
N ALA A 121 -17.18 -47.35 -8.73
CA ALA A 121 -17.06 -48.75 -9.15
C ALA A 121 -16.07 -49.47 -8.20
N PRO A 122 -16.26 -50.77 -7.89
CA PRO A 122 -15.46 -51.49 -6.89
C PRO A 122 -14.05 -51.84 -7.40
N PRO A 123 -13.08 -52.11 -6.50
CA PRO A 123 -11.68 -52.33 -6.87
C PRO A 123 -11.41 -53.74 -7.42
N PRO A 124 -10.47 -53.92 -8.37
CA PRO A 124 -10.00 -55.24 -8.79
C PRO A 124 -8.90 -55.79 -7.86
N ALA A 125 -8.85 -57.12 -7.76
CA ALA A 125 -7.89 -57.93 -6.99
C ALA A 125 -6.47 -57.95 -7.60
N PRO A 126 -5.41 -58.30 -6.82
CA PRO A 126 -4.03 -58.30 -7.30
C PRO A 126 -3.65 -59.60 -8.04
N ALA A 127 -2.83 -59.48 -9.09
CA ALA A 127 -2.21 -60.60 -9.81
C ALA A 127 -0.68 -60.67 -9.52
N PRO A 128 -0.04 -61.86 -9.59
CA PRO A 128 1.32 -62.12 -9.12
C PRO A 128 2.41 -61.75 -10.14
N PRO A 129 3.70 -61.68 -9.73
CA PRO A 129 4.80 -61.26 -10.62
C PRO A 129 5.33 -62.45 -11.43
N VAL A 130 5.78 -62.19 -12.66
CA VAL A 130 6.52 -63.17 -13.48
C VAL A 130 7.79 -62.53 -14.04
N GLU A 131 8.87 -63.28 -13.90
CA GLU A 131 10.29 -63.00 -14.13
C GLU A 131 10.67 -62.72 -15.59
N GLU A 132 11.74 -61.95 -15.77
CA GLU A 132 12.51 -61.88 -17.02
C GLU A 132 13.33 -63.16 -17.25
N PRO A 133 13.62 -63.49 -18.52
CA PRO A 133 14.89 -64.14 -18.81
C PRO A 133 15.68 -63.47 -19.94
N HIS A 134 16.98 -63.42 -19.73
CA HIS A 134 18.01 -63.06 -20.70
C HIS A 134 18.24 -64.16 -21.76
N SER A 135 18.77 -63.73 -22.93
CA SER A 135 19.98 -64.27 -23.58
C SER A 135 19.95 -65.16 -24.87
N PHE A 136 20.79 -64.70 -25.84
CA PHE A 136 21.64 -65.38 -26.87
C PHE A 136 21.13 -65.85 -28.27
N PHE A 137 21.54 -65.07 -29.31
CA PHE A 137 22.24 -65.39 -30.60
C PHE A 137 21.65 -66.26 -31.77
N SER A 138 21.36 -65.58 -32.91
CA SER A 138 21.77 -65.74 -34.36
C SER A 138 21.59 -67.06 -35.18
N PRO A 139 21.67 -67.07 -36.56
CA PRO A 139 21.15 -66.14 -37.60
C PRO A 139 20.57 -66.85 -38.88
N SER A 140 19.97 -66.04 -39.79
CA SER A 140 19.78 -66.22 -41.27
C SER A 140 18.36 -66.44 -41.81
N ALA A 141 17.78 -65.42 -42.46
CA ALA A 141 17.31 -65.44 -43.86
C ALA A 141 16.57 -64.12 -44.23
N ARG A 142 16.69 -63.74 -45.51
CA ARG A 142 16.31 -62.52 -46.27
C ARG A 142 15.00 -61.75 -45.93
N PRO A 143 14.91 -60.45 -46.35
CA PRO A 143 13.88 -59.50 -45.93
C PRO A 143 12.66 -59.46 -46.87
N PRO A 144 11.49 -59.03 -46.37
CA PRO A 144 10.50 -58.33 -47.17
C PRO A 144 10.20 -56.90 -46.66
N ALA A 145 9.57 -56.15 -47.55
CA ALA A 145 9.43 -54.70 -47.61
C ALA A 145 8.71 -54.01 -46.44
N ALA A 146 9.08 -52.74 -46.22
CA ALA A 146 8.47 -51.82 -45.26
C ALA A 146 7.16 -51.19 -45.79
N PRO A 147 6.09 -51.12 -44.99
CA PRO A 147 4.96 -50.23 -45.21
C PRO A 147 5.21 -48.81 -44.64
N PRO A 148 4.56 -47.76 -45.18
CA PRO A 148 4.80 -46.37 -44.78
C PRO A 148 4.16 -46.00 -43.43
N PRO A 149 4.73 -45.03 -42.68
CA PRO A 149 4.21 -44.62 -41.37
C PRO A 149 2.97 -43.71 -41.50
N GLY A 150 1.87 -44.13 -40.88
CA GLY A 150 0.70 -43.30 -40.62
C GLY A 150 1.03 -42.21 -39.59
N ARG A 151 0.80 -40.95 -39.99
CA ARG A 151 0.88 -39.77 -39.12
C ARG A 151 -0.51 -39.50 -38.54
N ASP A 152 -0.69 -39.77 -37.26
CA ASP A 152 -1.85 -39.29 -36.49
C ASP A 152 -1.59 -37.83 -36.08
N TYR A 153 -2.27 -36.89 -36.75
CA TYR A 153 -2.48 -35.53 -36.26
C TYR A 153 -3.90 -35.40 -35.69
N PRO A 154 -4.09 -34.72 -34.55
CA PRO A 154 -5.41 -34.48 -33.99
C PRO A 154 -6.23 -33.53 -34.89
N GLN A 155 -7.44 -33.96 -35.25
CA GLN A 155 -8.39 -33.17 -36.03
C GLN A 155 -8.95 -31.99 -35.23
N VAL A 156 -8.71 -30.78 -35.72
CA VAL A 156 -9.41 -29.56 -35.31
C VAL A 156 -10.75 -29.52 -36.05
N ARG A 157 -11.84 -29.53 -35.29
CA ARG A 157 -13.20 -29.27 -35.79
C ARG A 157 -13.26 -27.83 -36.29
N ALA A 158 -13.33 -27.65 -37.61
CA ALA A 158 -13.58 -26.35 -38.23
C ALA A 158 -15.07 -26.00 -38.09
N SER A 159 -15.37 -24.99 -37.26
CA SER A 159 -16.67 -24.30 -37.29
C SER A 159 -16.71 -23.41 -38.53
N ALA A 160 -17.61 -23.71 -39.45
CA ALA A 160 -17.87 -22.90 -40.64
C ALA A 160 -18.44 -21.53 -40.24
N ALA A 161 -17.70 -20.46 -40.55
CA ALA A 161 -18.24 -19.09 -40.54
C ALA A 161 -18.92 -18.82 -41.89
N PRO A 162 -20.06 -18.10 -41.92
CA PRO A 162 -20.73 -17.73 -43.16
C PRO A 162 -19.88 -16.73 -43.96
N VAL A 163 -19.69 -17.02 -45.24
CA VAL A 163 -19.03 -16.16 -46.22
C VAL A 163 -19.94 -14.95 -46.50
N MET A 164 -19.53 -13.77 -46.06
CA MET A 164 -20.13 -12.50 -46.48
C MET A 164 -19.62 -12.14 -47.89
N PRO A 165 -20.47 -11.64 -48.80
CA PRO A 165 -20.03 -11.24 -50.13
C PRO A 165 -19.11 -10.01 -50.05
N VAL A 166 -17.96 -10.12 -50.71
CA VAL A 166 -16.99 -9.02 -50.89
C VAL A 166 -17.63 -7.95 -51.77
N GLN A 167 -17.85 -6.75 -51.21
CA GLN A 167 -18.21 -5.58 -52.00
C GLN A 167 -16.97 -5.08 -52.77
N PRO A 168 -17.11 -4.68 -54.05
CA PRO A 168 -16.00 -4.07 -54.79
C PRO A 168 -15.63 -2.69 -54.19
N PRO A 169 -14.38 -2.22 -54.38
CA PRO A 169 -13.94 -0.94 -53.83
C PRO A 169 -14.71 0.23 -54.45
N PRO A 170 -14.92 1.33 -53.70
CA PRO A 170 -15.59 2.51 -54.24
C PRO A 170 -14.74 3.15 -55.33
N VAL A 171 -15.35 3.36 -56.50
CA VAL A 171 -14.82 4.18 -57.59
C VAL A 171 -14.71 5.62 -57.08
N GLN A 172 -13.49 6.16 -57.04
CA GLN A 172 -13.28 7.58 -56.75
C GLN A 172 -13.83 8.41 -57.92
N PRO A 173 -14.67 9.43 -57.68
CA PRO A 173 -15.04 10.38 -58.72
C PRO A 173 -13.81 11.24 -59.10
N PRO A 174 -13.73 11.71 -60.36
CA PRO A 174 -12.62 12.54 -60.82
C PRO A 174 -12.56 13.88 -60.07
N PRO A 175 -11.39 14.54 -60.02
CA PRO A 175 -11.24 15.81 -59.34
C PRO A 175 -12.11 16.88 -60.01
N VAL A 176 -13.00 17.48 -59.23
CA VAL A 176 -13.77 18.66 -59.63
C VAL A 176 -12.80 19.83 -59.73
N GLN A 177 -12.63 20.37 -60.93
CA GLN A 177 -11.92 21.62 -61.14
C GLN A 177 -12.65 22.75 -60.41
N PRO A 178 -11.95 23.67 -59.70
CA PRO A 178 -12.60 24.82 -59.10
C PRO A 178 -13.17 25.72 -60.19
N ALA A 179 -14.47 26.00 -60.12
CA ALA A 179 -15.10 27.01 -60.96
C ALA A 179 -14.48 28.39 -60.68
N PRO A 180 -14.33 29.26 -61.70
CA PRO A 180 -13.80 30.60 -61.51
C PRO A 180 -14.74 31.41 -60.60
N VAL A 181 -14.21 31.86 -59.47
CA VAL A 181 -14.87 32.80 -58.56
C VAL A 181 -15.03 34.12 -59.32
N GLN A 182 -16.27 34.53 -59.57
CA GLN A 182 -16.56 35.87 -60.08
C GLN A 182 -16.21 36.90 -59.00
N PRO A 183 -15.54 38.01 -59.34
CA PRO A 183 -15.30 39.09 -58.38
C PRO A 183 -16.64 39.75 -58.01
N PRO A 184 -16.81 40.21 -56.76
CA PRO A 184 -18.00 40.95 -56.37
C PRO A 184 -18.06 42.31 -57.10
N PRO A 185 -19.26 42.90 -57.30
CA PRO A 185 -19.40 44.21 -57.92
C PRO A 185 -18.79 45.29 -57.03
N VAL A 186 -18.04 46.19 -57.67
CA VAL A 186 -17.48 47.40 -57.07
C VAL A 186 -18.61 48.27 -56.56
N GLN A 187 -18.80 48.34 -55.24
CA GLN A 187 -19.62 49.37 -54.61
C GLN A 187 -18.80 50.66 -54.54
N GLN A 188 -19.38 51.72 -55.10
CA GLN A 188 -18.82 53.08 -55.09
C GLN A 188 -18.78 53.60 -53.64
N GLN A 189 -17.63 54.14 -53.25
CA GLN A 189 -17.43 54.80 -51.96
C GLN A 189 -18.18 56.16 -51.93
N PRO A 190 -18.97 56.47 -50.88
CA PRO A 190 -19.38 57.83 -50.60
C PRO A 190 -18.22 58.68 -50.01
N PRO A 191 -18.24 60.02 -50.19
CA PRO A 191 -17.11 60.89 -49.88
C PRO A 191 -16.85 61.06 -48.37
N MET A 192 -15.57 61.36 -48.10
CA MET A 192 -14.91 61.48 -46.80
C MET A 192 -15.56 62.47 -45.82
N MET A 193 -15.60 62.07 -44.54
CA MET A 193 -15.74 62.95 -43.38
C MET A 193 -14.51 62.80 -42.45
N PRO A 194 -14.19 63.80 -41.60
CA PRO A 194 -12.84 64.03 -41.07
C PRO A 194 -12.33 62.95 -40.11
N LEU A 195 -11.02 62.75 -40.19
CA LEU A 195 -10.20 61.82 -39.44
C LEU A 195 -10.33 62.01 -37.91
N ALA A 196 -10.98 61.06 -37.23
CA ALA A 196 -10.77 60.85 -35.80
C ALA A 196 -9.37 60.24 -35.56
N PRO A 197 -8.68 60.59 -34.46
CA PRO A 197 -7.31 60.12 -34.22
C PRO A 197 -7.27 58.60 -34.17
N GLN A 198 -6.38 58.02 -34.97
CA GLN A 198 -6.18 56.57 -35.02
C GLN A 198 -5.69 56.06 -33.65
N PRO A 199 -6.27 54.99 -33.09
CA PRO A 199 -5.63 54.28 -32.01
C PRO A 199 -4.33 53.69 -32.55
N THR A 200 -3.22 54.20 -32.04
CA THR A 200 -1.88 53.61 -32.21
C THR A 200 -1.95 52.11 -31.93
N SER A 201 -1.35 51.33 -32.82
CA SER A 201 -1.15 49.88 -32.79
C SER A 201 -1.26 49.29 -31.38
N PRO A 202 -2.02 48.20 -31.15
CA PRO A 202 -1.90 47.51 -29.88
C PRO A 202 -0.45 47.04 -29.79
N ALA A 203 0.30 47.63 -28.86
CA ALA A 203 1.60 47.14 -28.47
C ALA A 203 1.45 45.63 -28.29
N ALA A 204 2.30 44.86 -28.97
CA ALA A 204 2.35 43.41 -28.85
C ALA A 204 2.19 43.09 -27.36
N ALA A 205 1.02 42.55 -27.00
CA ALA A 205 0.74 42.15 -25.64
C ALA A 205 1.80 41.08 -25.34
N ARG A 206 2.87 41.49 -24.68
CA ARG A 206 3.81 40.59 -24.05
C ARG A 206 2.95 39.85 -23.04
N ILE A 207 2.48 38.67 -23.43
CA ILE A 207 1.89 37.72 -22.52
C ILE A 207 3.04 37.34 -21.60
N GLU A 208 3.23 38.12 -20.53
CA GLU A 208 4.00 37.69 -19.39
C GLU A 208 3.25 36.49 -18.83
N TRP A 209 3.74 35.30 -19.19
CA TRP A 209 3.47 34.09 -18.43
C TRP A 209 3.98 34.33 -17.02
N ARG A 210 3.12 34.88 -16.17
CA ARG A 210 3.37 34.88 -14.73
C ARG A 210 3.35 33.42 -14.31
N GLN A 211 4.53 32.86 -14.06
CA GLN A 211 4.65 31.57 -13.39
C GLN A 211 3.79 31.64 -12.12
N SER A 212 2.84 30.72 -12.00
CA SER A 212 1.99 30.69 -10.82
C SER A 212 2.80 30.15 -9.63
N ARG A 213 2.45 30.52 -8.40
CA ARG A 213 3.08 29.93 -7.20
C ARG A 213 3.01 28.40 -7.17
N ALA A 214 1.98 27.82 -7.79
CA ALA A 214 1.85 26.37 -7.91
C ALA A 214 2.91 25.78 -8.84
N ASP A 215 3.24 26.48 -9.93
CA ASP A 215 4.31 26.09 -10.85
C ASP A 215 5.68 26.21 -10.17
N GLU A 216 5.91 27.27 -9.40
CA GLU A 216 7.16 27.44 -8.63
C GLU A 216 7.36 26.33 -7.58
N GLU A 217 6.30 25.94 -6.87
CA GLU A 217 6.34 24.86 -5.88
C GLU A 217 6.62 23.51 -6.54
N LEU A 218 6.04 23.27 -7.72
CA LEU A 218 6.28 22.07 -8.52
C LEU A 218 7.72 22.02 -9.02
N GLU A 219 8.23 23.13 -9.58
CA GLU A 219 9.61 23.25 -10.03
C GLU A 219 10.59 23.01 -8.86
N ARG A 220 10.29 23.55 -7.68
CA ARG A 220 11.07 23.29 -6.46
C ARG A 220 11.05 21.81 -6.08
N ALA A 221 9.89 21.15 -6.11
CA ALA A 221 9.77 19.74 -5.80
C ALA A 221 10.59 18.86 -6.76
N VAL A 222 10.54 19.17 -8.07
CA VAL A 222 11.40 18.51 -9.07
C VAL A 222 12.87 18.76 -8.77
N ALA A 223 13.24 20.00 -8.45
CA ALA A 223 14.63 20.37 -8.17
C ALA A 223 15.20 19.61 -6.96
N VAL A 224 14.42 19.48 -5.87
CA VAL A 224 14.80 18.69 -4.69
C VAL A 224 15.06 17.23 -5.05
N MET A 225 14.15 16.59 -5.79
CA MET A 225 14.31 15.18 -6.15
C MET A 225 15.48 14.89 -7.09
N ARG A 226 15.95 15.89 -7.84
CA ARG A 226 17.12 15.77 -8.72
C ARG A 226 18.46 15.96 -8.01
N ARG A 227 18.48 16.45 -6.77
CA ARG A 227 19.72 16.64 -6.00
C ARG A 227 20.40 15.32 -5.68
N LYS A 228 21.69 15.40 -5.36
CA LYS A 228 22.46 14.25 -4.90
C LYS A 228 22.06 13.91 -3.46
N LEU A 229 22.06 12.63 -3.12
CA LEU A 229 21.64 12.16 -1.79
C LEU A 229 22.82 11.83 -0.85
N GLY A 230 24.06 11.94 -1.34
CA GLY A 230 25.30 11.60 -0.64
C GLY A 230 25.53 10.09 -0.43
N LYS A 231 24.48 9.36 -0.06
CA LYS A 231 24.43 7.90 0.09
C LYS A 231 23.04 7.37 -0.31
N PRO A 232 22.91 6.06 -0.58
CA PRO A 232 21.61 5.40 -0.75
C PRO A 232 20.67 5.67 0.43
N ARG A 233 19.39 5.92 0.15
CA ARG A 233 18.37 6.26 1.15
C ARG A 233 17.28 5.21 1.21
N VAL A 234 16.92 4.80 2.43
CA VAL A 234 15.87 3.81 2.69
C VAL A 234 14.62 4.53 3.20
N LEU A 235 13.52 4.43 2.45
CA LEU A 235 12.21 4.95 2.80
C LEU A 235 11.32 3.77 3.19
N ALA A 236 10.96 3.67 4.47
CA ALA A 236 10.10 2.58 4.95
C ALA A 236 8.64 3.03 5.06
N PHE A 237 7.75 2.34 4.34
CA PHE A 237 6.31 2.60 4.34
C PHE A 237 5.64 1.68 5.36
N ALA A 238 5.06 2.26 6.41
CA ALA A 238 4.56 1.50 7.54
C ALA A 238 3.24 2.03 8.10
N ASN A 239 2.43 1.09 8.57
CA ASN A 239 1.23 1.25 9.40
C ASN A 239 0.76 -0.18 9.74
N PRO A 240 0.59 -0.56 11.02
CA PRO A 240 0.14 -1.90 11.40
C PRO A 240 -1.26 -2.23 10.85
N LYS A 241 -2.04 -1.20 10.53
CA LYS A 241 -3.37 -1.36 9.96
C LYS A 241 -3.31 -1.87 8.52
N GLY A 242 -3.99 -2.98 8.26
CA GLY A 242 -4.27 -3.44 6.89
C GLY A 242 -5.26 -2.52 6.15
N GLY A 243 -5.06 -2.35 4.84
CA GLY A 243 -5.97 -1.60 3.96
C GLY A 243 -5.76 -0.07 3.95
N VAL A 244 -4.59 0.40 4.37
CA VAL A 244 -4.24 1.84 4.43
C VAL A 244 -3.29 2.28 3.30
N HIS A 245 -3.33 1.54 2.18
CA HIS A 245 -2.60 1.85 0.95
C HIS A 245 -1.06 1.85 1.03
N LYS A 246 -0.43 1.13 1.98
CA LYS A 246 1.04 0.96 2.08
C LYS A 246 1.71 0.58 0.76
N THR A 247 1.31 -0.55 0.18
CA THR A 247 1.87 -1.08 -1.07
C THR A 247 1.69 -0.11 -2.23
N THR A 248 0.48 0.43 -2.38
CA THR A 248 0.18 1.44 -3.41
C THR A 248 1.06 2.67 -3.24
N ALA A 249 1.23 3.15 -2.00
CA ALA A 249 2.06 4.30 -1.70
C ALA A 249 3.54 4.06 -1.97
N THR A 250 4.04 2.87 -1.66
CA THR A 250 5.43 2.46 -1.93
C THR A 250 5.71 2.49 -3.43
N VAL A 251 4.81 1.90 -4.23
CA VAL A 251 4.92 1.88 -5.70
C VAL A 251 4.83 3.29 -6.28
N LEU A 252 3.87 4.10 -5.83
CA LEU A 252 3.70 5.46 -6.34
C LEU A 252 4.84 6.38 -5.95
N ALA A 253 5.40 6.25 -4.75
CA ALA A 253 6.62 6.96 -4.36
C ALA A 253 7.80 6.55 -5.25
N ALA A 254 8.01 5.25 -5.45
CA ALA A 254 9.07 4.74 -6.30
C ALA A 254 8.92 5.22 -7.76
N ALA A 255 7.71 5.13 -8.33
CA ALA A 255 7.41 5.61 -9.68
C ALA A 255 7.61 7.13 -9.81
N THR A 256 7.18 7.90 -8.81
CA THR A 256 7.34 9.37 -8.82
C THR A 256 8.81 9.76 -8.78
N ILE A 257 9.57 9.22 -7.82
CA ILE A 257 11.00 9.50 -7.67
C ILE A 257 11.76 9.01 -8.92
N GLY A 258 11.43 7.81 -9.39
CA GLY A 258 11.97 7.20 -10.59
C GLY A 258 11.72 8.03 -11.85
N SER A 259 10.51 8.54 -12.04
CA SER A 259 10.16 9.38 -13.20
C SER A 259 10.97 10.69 -13.27
N VAL A 260 11.44 11.19 -12.13
CA VAL A 260 12.23 12.43 -12.05
C VAL A 260 13.74 12.17 -12.12
N ARG A 261 14.21 11.09 -11.48
CA ARG A 261 15.64 10.72 -11.41
C ARG A 261 16.11 9.85 -12.59
N GLY A 262 15.19 9.13 -13.22
CA GLY A 262 15.40 8.28 -14.40
C GLY A 262 15.86 6.84 -14.12
N ARG A 263 16.51 6.57 -12.99
CA ARG A 263 16.94 5.21 -12.56
C ARG A 263 17.40 5.19 -11.11
N GLY A 264 17.74 4.00 -10.60
CA GLY A 264 18.33 3.82 -9.27
C GLY A 264 17.30 3.90 -8.15
N VAL A 265 16.04 3.59 -8.45
CA VAL A 265 14.95 3.55 -7.48
C VAL A 265 14.41 2.13 -7.46
N LEU A 266 14.29 1.56 -6.25
CA LEU A 266 13.78 0.21 -6.05
C LEU A 266 12.60 0.24 -5.07
N ALA A 267 11.54 -0.49 -5.37
CA ALA A 267 10.53 -0.87 -4.40
C ALA A 267 10.75 -2.33 -3.94
N TRP A 268 10.93 -2.53 -2.66
CA TRP A 268 11.08 -3.85 -2.06
C TRP A 268 9.85 -4.19 -1.21
N ASP A 269 9.23 -5.32 -1.51
CA ASP A 269 8.15 -5.90 -0.72
C ASP A 269 8.71 -6.79 0.40
N ASP A 270 8.63 -6.29 1.62
CA ASP A 270 9.15 -6.91 2.83
C ASP A 270 8.00 -7.36 3.75
N ASN A 271 6.97 -7.96 3.16
CA ASN A 271 5.80 -8.48 3.86
C ASN A 271 5.93 -9.97 4.17
N GLU A 272 5.79 -10.33 5.45
CA GLU A 272 5.94 -11.69 5.96
C GLU A 272 4.72 -12.62 5.74
N LEU A 273 3.60 -12.12 5.22
CA LEU A 273 2.40 -12.94 5.06
C LEU A 273 2.06 -13.19 3.59
N ARG A 274 2.04 -12.12 2.81
CA ARG A 274 1.78 -12.16 1.36
C ARG A 274 2.19 -10.83 0.74
N GLY A 275 3.26 -10.84 -0.03
CA GLY A 275 3.61 -9.71 -0.87
C GLY A 275 2.55 -9.44 -1.94
N THR A 276 2.18 -8.18 -2.13
CA THR A 276 1.25 -7.76 -3.20
C THR A 276 1.84 -6.69 -4.10
N LEU A 277 3.05 -6.23 -3.80
CA LEU A 277 3.70 -5.15 -4.54
C LEU A 277 4.02 -5.58 -5.96
N GLY A 278 4.47 -6.82 -6.14
CA GLY A 278 4.76 -7.39 -7.45
C GLY A 278 3.54 -7.47 -8.38
N LEU A 279 2.31 -7.44 -7.84
CA LEU A 279 1.07 -7.41 -8.64
C LEU A 279 0.73 -6.00 -9.15
N ARG A 280 1.29 -4.98 -8.49
CA ARG A 280 1.10 -3.56 -8.82
C ARG A 280 2.19 -3.03 -9.74
N ALA A 281 3.32 -3.72 -9.80
CA ALA A 281 4.49 -3.30 -10.55
C ALA A 281 4.58 -4.04 -11.89
N GLY A 282 3.99 -3.44 -12.94
CA GLY A 282 4.24 -3.77 -14.34
C GLY A 282 4.14 -5.24 -14.73
N SER A 283 4.64 -5.56 -15.93
CA SER A 283 4.74 -6.94 -16.41
C SER A 283 6.09 -7.55 -16.02
N ALA A 284 6.07 -8.66 -15.28
CA ALA A 284 7.27 -9.38 -14.89
C ALA A 284 7.79 -10.25 -16.04
N ARG A 285 9.07 -10.12 -16.41
CA ARG A 285 9.73 -11.04 -17.37
C ARG A 285 9.91 -12.46 -16.79
N HIS A 286 9.86 -12.58 -15.46
CA HIS A 286 10.05 -13.82 -14.73
C HIS A 286 9.20 -13.85 -13.44
N ALA A 287 9.05 -15.04 -12.85
CA ALA A 287 8.37 -15.21 -11.55
C ALA A 287 9.30 -15.17 -10.33
N ARG A 288 10.56 -14.75 -10.48
CA ARG A 288 11.50 -14.65 -9.35
C ARG A 288 11.05 -13.58 -8.34
N THR A 289 11.42 -13.83 -7.08
CA THR A 289 11.02 -13.12 -5.86
C THR A 289 12.21 -13.07 -4.91
N ILE A 290 12.07 -12.39 -3.77
CA ILE A 290 13.04 -12.40 -2.67
C ILE A 290 13.52 -13.81 -2.31
N LYS A 291 12.65 -14.82 -2.39
CA LYS A 291 13.02 -16.22 -2.12
C LYS A 291 14.15 -16.73 -3.01
N HIS A 292 14.10 -16.37 -4.28
CA HIS A 292 15.09 -16.77 -5.27
C HIS A 292 16.39 -16.01 -5.03
N LEU A 293 16.31 -14.70 -4.75
CA LEU A 293 17.48 -13.91 -4.38
C LEU A 293 18.18 -14.48 -3.15
N LEU A 294 17.42 -14.89 -2.13
CA LEU A 294 17.98 -15.47 -0.91
C LEU A 294 18.68 -16.81 -1.12
N ALA A 295 18.24 -17.61 -2.09
CA ALA A 295 18.92 -18.87 -2.44
C ALA A 295 20.33 -18.61 -3.01
N ASP A 296 20.49 -17.49 -3.72
CA ASP A 296 21.72 -17.13 -4.43
C ASP A 296 22.49 -15.99 -3.75
N LEU A 297 22.00 -15.49 -2.60
CA LEU A 297 22.48 -14.27 -1.94
C LEU A 297 23.98 -14.30 -1.63
N MET A 298 24.49 -15.45 -1.17
CA MET A 298 25.91 -15.62 -0.86
C MET A 298 26.81 -15.45 -2.10
N GLN A 299 26.33 -15.83 -3.28
CA GLN A 299 27.09 -15.66 -4.51
C GLN A 299 27.02 -14.20 -4.96
N ILE A 300 25.82 -13.63 -4.95
CA ILE A 300 25.56 -12.28 -5.47
C ILE A 300 26.21 -11.20 -4.60
N GLU A 301 26.23 -11.35 -3.27
CA GLU A 301 26.81 -10.35 -2.37
C GLU A 301 28.33 -10.17 -2.56
N ASN A 302 29.01 -11.17 -3.11
CA ASN A 302 30.44 -11.14 -3.41
C ASN A 302 30.78 -10.50 -4.77
N LEU A 303 29.77 -10.20 -5.59
CA LEU A 303 29.96 -9.55 -6.89
C LEU A 303 30.08 -8.04 -6.72
N HIS A 304 30.70 -7.34 -7.67
CA HIS A 304 30.86 -5.89 -7.67
C HIS A 304 30.66 -5.30 -9.07
N GLY A 305 30.38 -4.00 -9.14
CA GLY A 305 30.23 -3.26 -10.39
C GLY A 305 29.14 -3.84 -11.30
N ASP A 306 29.42 -3.88 -12.61
CA ASP A 306 28.46 -4.32 -13.63
C ASP A 306 28.00 -5.77 -13.43
N GLY A 307 28.90 -6.65 -12.94
CA GLY A 307 28.54 -8.05 -12.67
C GLY A 307 27.48 -8.18 -11.57
N LEU A 308 27.55 -7.34 -10.52
CA LEU A 308 26.53 -7.30 -9.49
C LEU A 308 25.19 -6.80 -10.05
N LEU A 309 25.22 -5.73 -10.85
CA LEU A 309 24.00 -5.17 -11.44
C LEU A 309 23.32 -6.20 -12.35
N GLN A 310 24.08 -6.89 -13.19
CA GLN A 310 23.55 -7.90 -14.11
C GLN A 310 22.94 -9.10 -13.39
N GLU A 311 23.60 -9.62 -12.36
CA GLU A 311 23.07 -10.76 -11.60
C GLU A 311 21.84 -10.37 -10.79
N LEU A 312 21.84 -9.19 -10.15
CA LEU A 312 20.68 -8.71 -9.38
C LEU A 312 19.46 -8.43 -10.28
N ASP A 313 19.67 -7.88 -11.49
CA ASP A 313 18.62 -7.60 -12.50
C ASP A 313 17.74 -8.83 -12.75
N GLY A 314 18.36 -10.02 -12.75
CA GLY A 314 17.67 -11.29 -12.92
C GLY A 314 16.68 -11.67 -11.80
N TYR A 315 16.53 -10.87 -10.76
CA TYR A 315 15.55 -11.04 -9.68
C TYR A 315 14.56 -9.87 -9.59
N LEU A 316 14.77 -8.81 -10.36
CA LEU A 316 13.98 -7.59 -10.32
C LEU A 316 12.90 -7.59 -11.40
N ARG A 317 11.77 -6.99 -11.08
CA ARG A 317 10.74 -6.63 -12.06
C ARG A 317 10.91 -5.16 -12.40
N HIS A 318 10.84 -4.79 -13.66
CA HIS A 318 10.93 -3.39 -14.07
C HIS A 318 9.53 -2.81 -14.24
N ALA A 319 9.36 -1.56 -13.85
CA ALA A 319 8.24 -0.76 -14.32
C ALA A 319 8.18 -0.73 -15.85
N SER A 320 6.98 -0.60 -16.41
CA SER A 320 6.74 -0.54 -17.87
C SER A 320 7.57 0.56 -18.56
N ASP A 321 7.76 1.68 -17.88
CA ASP A 321 8.54 2.84 -18.33
C ASP A 321 10.02 2.79 -17.89
N GLY A 322 10.43 1.75 -17.18
CA GLY A 322 11.79 1.58 -16.65
C GLY A 322 12.20 2.56 -15.56
N SER A 323 11.25 3.28 -14.96
CA SER A 323 11.54 4.35 -13.99
C SER A 323 11.99 3.83 -12.61
N TYR A 324 11.55 2.63 -12.22
CA TYR A 324 11.93 1.97 -10.98
C TYR A 324 11.92 0.44 -11.14
N ASP A 325 12.64 -0.21 -10.24
CA ASP A 325 12.74 -1.66 -10.14
C ASP A 325 11.94 -2.17 -8.94
N VAL A 326 11.58 -3.45 -8.97
CA VAL A 326 10.80 -4.10 -7.93
C VAL A 326 11.40 -5.43 -7.52
N LEU A 327 11.74 -5.54 -6.25
CA LEU A 327 12.02 -6.82 -5.60
C LEU A 327 10.73 -7.34 -4.97
N ALA A 328 10.08 -8.28 -5.66
CA ALA A 328 8.81 -8.83 -5.23
C ALA A 328 8.97 -9.77 -4.02
N GLY A 329 8.03 -9.67 -3.09
CA GLY A 329 7.94 -10.52 -1.91
C GLY A 329 7.54 -11.95 -2.28
N GLU A 330 7.57 -12.85 -1.30
CA GLU A 330 7.11 -14.22 -1.47
C GLU A 330 5.62 -14.34 -1.10
N GLU A 331 4.86 -15.08 -1.90
CA GLU A 331 3.42 -15.29 -1.65
C GLU A 331 3.17 -16.41 -0.63
N ASN A 332 4.16 -17.30 -0.43
CA ASN A 332 4.08 -18.40 0.51
C ASN A 332 4.46 -17.98 1.95
N PRO A 333 3.51 -18.01 2.92
CA PRO A 333 3.76 -17.59 4.30
C PRO A 333 4.83 -18.42 5.02
N ARG A 334 5.10 -19.66 4.58
CA ARG A 334 6.12 -20.52 5.20
C ARG A 334 7.55 -20.02 4.94
N PHE A 335 7.75 -19.24 3.88
CA PHE A 335 9.07 -18.73 3.53
C PHE A 335 9.42 -17.48 4.32
N ALA A 336 8.44 -16.62 4.57
CA ALA A 336 8.63 -15.37 5.29
C ALA A 336 9.18 -15.52 6.72
N GLN A 337 8.95 -16.66 7.37
CA GLN A 337 9.55 -16.99 8.67
C GLN A 337 11.10 -17.15 8.61
N ARG A 338 11.70 -17.19 7.42
CA ARG A 338 13.16 -17.29 7.21
C ARG A 338 13.86 -15.94 7.09
N LEU A 339 13.13 -14.82 7.03
CA LEU A 339 13.72 -13.48 7.04
C LEU A 339 14.11 -13.10 8.48
N ASP A 340 15.25 -13.62 8.91
CA ASP A 340 15.87 -13.19 10.17
C ASP A 340 16.55 -11.82 10.01
N GLN A 341 16.95 -11.23 11.15
CA GLN A 341 17.59 -9.92 11.16
C GLN A 341 18.86 -9.87 10.29
N ALA A 342 19.68 -10.94 10.29
CA ALA A 342 20.93 -10.95 9.54
C ALA A 342 20.66 -10.95 8.02
N THR A 343 19.66 -11.71 7.58
CA THR A 343 19.25 -11.80 6.18
C THR A 343 18.74 -10.47 5.67
N VAL A 344 17.86 -9.81 6.43
CA VAL A 344 17.29 -8.49 6.09
C VAL A 344 18.38 -7.44 5.93
N ARG A 345 19.36 -7.41 6.85
CA ARG A 345 20.51 -6.51 6.76
C ARG A 345 21.33 -6.75 5.49
N ARG A 346 21.63 -8.01 5.18
CA ARG A 346 22.40 -8.39 3.98
C ARG A 346 21.68 -8.00 2.69
N VAL A 347 20.36 -8.24 2.62
CA VAL A 347 19.55 -7.78 1.49
C VAL A 347 19.59 -6.26 1.38
N MET A 348 19.36 -5.53 2.48
CA MET A 348 19.42 -4.08 2.46
C MET A 348 20.79 -3.55 2.00
N ASP A 349 21.88 -4.14 2.48
CA ASP A 349 23.25 -3.75 2.11
C ASP A 349 23.52 -4.03 0.63
N LEU A 350 22.99 -5.15 0.09
CA LEU A 350 23.03 -5.44 -1.34
C LEU A 350 22.28 -4.39 -2.17
N LEU A 351 21.06 -4.04 -1.75
CA LEU A 351 20.21 -3.08 -2.46
C LEU A 351 20.82 -1.67 -2.42
N ARG A 352 21.43 -1.27 -1.31
CA ARG A 352 22.16 0.01 -1.19
C ARG A 352 23.34 0.11 -2.14
N ARG A 353 23.94 -1.01 -2.55
CA ARG A 353 25.05 -0.99 -3.51
C ARG A 353 24.61 -0.79 -4.96
N THR A 354 23.32 -0.94 -5.24
CA THR A 354 22.77 -0.97 -6.60
C THR A 354 21.75 0.14 -6.88
N HIS A 355 21.11 0.69 -5.84
CA HIS A 355 20.07 1.71 -5.96
C HIS A 355 20.33 2.89 -5.03
N ASP A 356 19.97 4.10 -5.48
CA ASP A 356 20.07 5.35 -4.72
C ASP A 356 18.90 5.51 -3.72
N VAL A 357 17.71 5.01 -4.06
CA VAL A 357 16.51 5.10 -3.24
C VAL A 357 15.84 3.74 -3.16
N ILE A 358 15.58 3.28 -1.94
CA ILE A 358 14.96 1.99 -1.65
C ILE A 358 13.68 2.25 -0.87
N CYS A 359 12.53 2.07 -1.53
CA CYS A 359 11.21 2.16 -0.94
C CYS A 359 10.80 0.78 -0.42
N VAL A 360 10.68 0.60 0.89
CA VAL A 360 10.35 -0.69 1.50
C VAL A 360 8.87 -0.72 1.90
N ASP A 361 8.09 -1.61 1.30
CA ASP A 361 6.72 -1.92 1.70
C ASP A 361 6.74 -2.93 2.83
N THR A 362 6.48 -2.46 4.04
CA THR A 362 6.59 -3.30 5.24
C THR A 362 5.32 -4.10 5.50
N GLY A 363 5.49 -5.23 6.21
CA GLY A 363 4.37 -5.98 6.77
C GLY A 363 3.56 -5.21 7.83
N ASN A 364 2.58 -5.91 8.40
CA ASN A 364 1.68 -5.33 9.40
C ASN A 364 2.13 -5.63 10.85
N ASN A 365 3.05 -6.57 11.04
CA ASN A 365 3.48 -7.00 12.37
C ASN A 365 4.69 -6.19 12.87
N VAL A 366 4.42 -5.18 13.70
CA VAL A 366 5.46 -4.32 14.32
C VAL A 366 6.39 -5.07 15.28
N GLU A 367 5.94 -6.20 15.82
CA GLU A 367 6.77 -7.04 16.70
C GLU A 367 7.71 -7.96 15.92
N SER A 368 7.52 -8.09 14.60
CA SER A 368 8.36 -8.98 13.80
C SER A 368 9.80 -8.47 13.74
N VAL A 369 10.75 -9.40 13.83
CA VAL A 369 12.19 -9.12 13.74
C VAL A 369 12.54 -8.44 12.43
N ASN A 370 11.86 -8.83 11.35
CA ASN A 370 11.99 -8.26 10.03
C ASN A 370 11.63 -6.76 10.04
N TRP A 371 10.40 -6.44 10.43
CA TRP A 371 9.89 -5.07 10.49
C TRP A 371 10.77 -4.16 11.35
N GLN A 372 11.15 -4.61 12.55
CA GLN A 372 12.03 -3.82 13.42
C GLN A 372 13.42 -3.61 12.83
N THR A 373 13.92 -4.56 12.04
CA THR A 373 15.22 -4.44 11.38
C THR A 373 15.15 -3.42 10.25
N VAL A 374 14.07 -3.41 9.46
CA VAL A 374 13.81 -2.35 8.47
C VAL A 374 13.73 -0.99 9.13
N MET A 375 12.95 -0.82 10.21
CA MET A 375 12.83 0.47 10.90
C MET A 375 14.17 1.01 11.39
N ARG A 376 15.03 0.16 11.98
CA ARG A 376 16.38 0.56 12.40
C ARG A 376 17.32 0.92 11.26
N GLN A 377 17.02 0.49 10.04
CA GLN A 377 17.80 0.79 8.85
C GLN A 377 17.19 1.90 7.98
N ALA A 378 15.95 2.31 8.24
CA ALA A 378 15.27 3.35 7.50
C ALA A 378 15.93 4.71 7.76
N ASP A 379 16.20 5.46 6.68
CA ASP A 379 16.57 6.87 6.80
C ASP A 379 15.30 7.74 6.93
N GLN A 380 14.18 7.30 6.36
CA GLN A 380 12.91 8.00 6.37
C GLN A 380 11.75 7.04 6.65
N LEU A 381 10.98 7.33 7.69
CA LEU A 381 9.70 6.67 7.95
C LEU A 381 8.59 7.41 7.20
N VAL A 382 7.79 6.67 6.42
CA VAL A 382 6.57 7.17 5.78
C VAL A 382 5.37 6.43 6.36
N ILE A 383 4.53 7.16 7.09
CA ILE A 383 3.34 6.61 7.73
C ILE A 383 2.19 6.72 6.76
N THR A 384 1.72 5.60 6.23
CA THR A 384 0.58 5.61 5.31
C THR A 384 -0.72 5.48 6.09
N THR A 385 -1.66 6.38 5.88
CA THR A 385 -2.98 6.31 6.51
C THR A 385 -4.07 6.76 5.55
N VAL A 386 -5.31 6.45 5.90
CA VAL A 386 -6.52 6.96 5.25
C VAL A 386 -7.29 7.76 6.30
N PRO A 387 -8.18 8.70 5.92
CA PRO A 387 -8.92 9.53 6.88
C PRO A 387 -10.04 8.74 7.56
N ARG A 388 -9.63 7.75 8.37
CA ARG A 388 -10.48 6.89 9.20
C ARG A 388 -9.87 6.79 10.60
N GLU A 389 -10.73 6.78 11.60
CA GLU A 389 -10.34 6.74 13.01
C GLU A 389 -9.50 5.50 13.36
N ASP A 390 -9.90 4.32 12.90
CA ASP A 390 -9.20 3.07 13.20
C ASP A 390 -7.77 3.04 12.60
N ALA A 391 -7.61 3.59 11.40
CA ALA A 391 -6.32 3.72 10.73
C ALA A 391 -5.41 4.76 11.40
N ALA A 392 -5.97 5.92 11.75
CA ALA A 392 -5.24 7.00 12.42
C ALA A 392 -4.78 6.59 13.83
N PHE A 393 -5.66 5.95 14.61
CA PHE A 393 -5.32 5.44 15.95
C PHE A 393 -4.17 4.42 15.90
N THR A 394 -4.23 3.48 14.96
CA THR A 394 -3.20 2.45 14.80
C THR A 394 -1.84 3.05 14.39
N ALA A 395 -1.87 4.07 13.53
CA ALA A 395 -0.67 4.81 13.14
C ALA A 395 -0.07 5.61 14.29
N ASP A 396 -0.89 6.28 15.10
CA ASP A 396 -0.41 7.07 16.25
C ASP A 396 0.19 6.17 17.34
N TRP A 397 -0.45 5.03 17.63
CA TRP A 397 0.10 4.02 18.54
C TRP A 397 1.44 3.46 18.05
N MET A 398 1.59 3.23 16.74
CA MET A 398 2.88 2.80 16.17
C MET A 398 3.99 3.83 16.43
N LEU A 399 3.67 5.13 16.36
CA LEU A 399 4.64 6.18 16.65
C LEU A 399 5.10 6.14 18.11
N ASP A 400 4.17 5.95 19.05
CA ASP A 400 4.52 5.78 20.47
C ASP A 400 5.45 4.57 20.67
N VAL A 401 5.13 3.43 20.05
CA VAL A 401 5.96 2.22 20.14
C VAL A 401 7.37 2.46 19.59
N LEU A 402 7.51 3.20 18.49
CA LEU A 402 8.80 3.53 17.90
C LEU A 402 9.60 4.49 18.80
N ASP A 403 8.94 5.50 19.36
CA ASP A 403 9.57 6.47 20.27
C ASP A 403 10.07 5.79 21.55
N ASP A 404 9.21 4.98 22.18
CA ASP A 404 9.54 4.17 23.37
C ASP A 404 10.67 3.16 23.11
N SER A 405 10.83 2.73 21.86
CA SER A 405 11.92 1.83 21.42
C SER A 405 13.23 2.57 21.10
N GLY A 406 13.31 3.88 21.34
CA GLY A 406 14.50 4.71 21.10
C GLY A 406 14.66 5.19 19.66
N MET A 407 13.60 5.15 18.84
CA MET A 407 13.60 5.63 17.45
C MET A 407 12.92 7.00 17.32
N GLY A 408 12.95 7.83 18.37
CA GLY A 408 12.35 9.17 18.37
C GLY A 408 12.85 10.10 17.27
N ASP A 409 14.12 10.00 16.88
CA ASP A 409 14.67 10.77 15.75
C ASP A 409 14.03 10.35 14.41
N LEU A 410 13.71 9.06 14.24
CA LEU A 410 13.02 8.56 13.05
C LEU A 410 11.56 9.02 13.04
N VAL A 411 10.89 9.02 14.20
CA VAL A 411 9.51 9.48 14.38
C VAL A 411 9.38 10.98 14.14
N SER A 412 10.24 11.79 14.75
CA SER A 412 10.24 13.24 14.58
C SER A 412 10.52 13.64 13.13
N ASN A 413 11.38 12.89 12.43
CA ASN A 413 11.63 13.05 11.00
C ASN A 413 10.63 12.30 10.09
N ALA A 414 9.60 11.64 10.62
CA ALA A 414 8.66 10.91 9.78
C ALA A 414 7.84 11.86 8.87
N VAL A 415 7.27 11.29 7.81
CA VAL A 415 6.27 11.95 6.97
C VAL A 415 4.97 11.15 7.06
N THR A 416 3.87 11.80 7.41
CA THR A 416 2.55 11.16 7.33
C THR A 416 1.98 11.37 5.94
N LEU A 417 1.69 10.29 5.23
CA LEU A 417 1.01 10.28 3.95
C LEU A 417 -0.46 9.89 4.15
N ILE A 418 -1.37 10.84 3.94
CA ILE A 418 -2.81 10.60 3.98
C ILE A 418 -3.32 10.37 2.56
N SER A 419 -3.75 9.13 2.28
CA SER A 419 -4.34 8.75 1.00
C SER A 419 -5.86 8.84 1.07
N CYS A 420 -6.45 9.62 0.17
CA CYS A 420 -7.90 9.75 0.06
C CYS A 420 -8.49 8.52 -0.65
N PRO A 421 -9.37 7.72 0.00
CA PRO A 421 -9.84 6.44 -0.54
C PRO A 421 -11.06 6.57 -1.45
N SER A 422 -11.70 7.74 -1.49
CA SER A 422 -12.90 8.00 -2.27
C SER A 422 -12.92 9.46 -2.74
N PRO A 423 -13.63 9.77 -3.84
CA PRO A 423 -13.85 11.14 -4.24
C PRO A 423 -14.79 11.86 -3.26
N GLY A 424 -14.75 13.19 -3.26
CA GLY A 424 -15.67 14.03 -2.50
C GLY A 424 -15.19 14.38 -1.08
N PRO A 425 -16.08 14.99 -0.26
CA PRO A 425 -15.71 15.49 1.06
C PRO A 425 -15.32 14.37 2.02
N LEU A 426 -14.18 14.55 2.70
CA LEU A 426 -13.67 13.65 3.74
C LEU A 426 -13.61 14.44 5.05
N PRO A 427 -14.68 14.41 5.89
CA PRO A 427 -14.82 15.32 7.03
C PRO A 427 -13.66 15.28 8.03
N LEU A 428 -13.04 14.11 8.21
CA LEU A 428 -11.95 13.90 9.17
C LEU A 428 -10.56 14.24 8.61
N LEU A 429 -10.43 14.54 7.31
CA LEU A 429 -9.13 14.73 6.66
C LEU A 429 -8.33 15.86 7.31
N ASN A 430 -8.96 17.02 7.51
CA ASN A 430 -8.29 18.19 8.09
C ASN A 430 -7.90 17.97 9.55
N ASP A 431 -8.72 17.25 10.31
CA ASP A 431 -8.46 16.99 11.72
C ASP A 431 -7.29 16.00 11.88
N PHE A 432 -7.24 14.95 11.05
CA PHE A 432 -6.10 14.04 11.03
C PHE A 432 -4.82 14.71 10.51
N ALA A 433 -4.92 15.56 9.49
CA ALA A 433 -3.76 16.30 9.01
C ALA A 433 -3.17 17.20 10.11
N LYS A 434 -4.02 17.88 10.89
CA LYS A 434 -3.57 18.67 12.05
C LYS A 434 -2.96 17.80 13.14
N HIS A 435 -3.57 16.67 13.46
CA HIS A 435 -3.03 15.71 14.45
C HIS A 435 -1.63 15.27 14.06
N PHE A 436 -1.45 14.73 12.85
CA PHE A 436 -0.16 14.19 12.42
C PHE A 436 0.92 15.26 12.21
N ALA A 437 0.53 16.50 11.93
CA ALA A 437 1.46 17.63 11.89
C ALA A 437 2.07 17.95 13.28
N THR A 438 1.47 17.49 14.38
CA THR A 438 2.06 17.58 15.73
C THR A 438 2.99 16.41 16.08
N ARG A 439 2.94 15.33 15.29
CA ARG A 439 3.62 14.06 15.57
C ARG A 439 4.80 13.78 14.63
N THR A 440 4.74 14.33 13.43
CA THR A 440 5.69 14.07 12.33
C THR A 440 6.17 15.37 11.71
N ARG A 441 7.34 15.37 11.07
CA ARG A 441 7.92 16.56 10.42
C ARG A 441 6.98 17.19 9.40
N ALA A 442 6.27 16.36 8.64
CA ALA A 442 5.42 16.82 7.57
C ALA A 442 4.24 15.87 7.31
N VAL A 443 3.16 16.44 6.77
CA VAL A 443 1.99 15.71 6.31
C VAL A 443 1.79 15.97 4.82
N ALA A 444 1.72 14.91 4.04
CA ALA A 444 1.40 14.95 2.62
C ALA A 444 0.03 14.30 2.39
N ILE A 445 -0.81 14.95 1.59
CA ILE A 445 -2.14 14.44 1.24
C ILE A 445 -2.12 14.11 -0.25
N VAL A 446 -2.53 12.89 -0.60
CA VAL A 446 -2.68 12.47 -1.99
C VAL A 446 -4.16 12.19 -2.28
N PRO A 447 -4.70 12.76 -3.38
CA PRO A 447 -6.12 12.66 -3.70
C PRO A 447 -6.50 11.23 -4.10
N TYR A 448 -7.80 10.99 -4.14
CA TYR A 448 -8.34 9.78 -4.75
C TYR A 448 -8.09 9.81 -6.25
N ASP A 449 -7.71 8.67 -6.82
CA ASP A 449 -7.57 8.48 -8.25
C ASP A 449 -8.22 7.17 -8.67
N GLN A 450 -9.10 7.24 -9.67
CA GLN A 450 -9.82 6.08 -10.18
C GLN A 450 -8.87 5.03 -10.77
N ALA A 451 -7.73 5.44 -11.33
CA ALA A 451 -6.73 4.51 -11.86
C ALA A 451 -6.16 3.57 -10.78
N LEU A 452 -6.27 3.93 -9.49
CA LEU A 452 -5.77 3.14 -8.38
C LEU A 452 -6.79 2.12 -7.82
N GLU A 453 -8.06 2.21 -8.21
CA GLU A 453 -9.11 1.29 -7.73
C GLU A 453 -8.97 -0.13 -8.29
N VAL A 454 -8.44 -0.26 -9.51
CA VAL A 454 -8.47 -1.50 -10.30
C VAL A 454 -7.65 -2.63 -9.66
N GLY A 455 -6.81 -2.33 -8.67
CA GLY A 455 -6.04 -3.33 -7.92
C GLY A 455 -5.01 -4.10 -8.78
N SER A 456 -4.82 -3.67 -10.04
CA SER A 456 -3.92 -4.21 -11.04
C SER A 456 -2.58 -3.44 -11.07
N SER A 457 -1.79 -3.64 -12.14
CA SER A 457 -0.61 -2.82 -12.44
C SER A 457 -0.95 -1.33 -12.36
N ILE A 458 -0.09 -0.56 -11.72
CA ILE A 458 -0.18 0.90 -11.62
C ILE A 458 0.71 1.49 -12.71
N GLU A 459 0.09 2.09 -13.71
CA GLU A 459 0.78 2.87 -14.73
C GLU A 459 0.80 4.34 -14.31
N TYR A 460 1.98 4.87 -13.96
CA TYR A 460 2.10 6.23 -13.44
C TYR A 460 1.63 7.30 -14.44
N ALA A 461 1.75 7.01 -15.74
CA ALA A 461 1.28 7.88 -16.82
C ALA A 461 -0.25 8.02 -16.88
N ASP A 462 -1.01 7.04 -16.37
CA ASP A 462 -2.47 7.01 -16.40
C ASP A 462 -3.12 7.78 -15.24
N LEU A 463 -2.33 8.17 -14.24
CA LEU A 463 -2.79 8.98 -13.11
C LEU A 463 -3.24 10.37 -13.57
N GLN A 464 -4.25 10.90 -12.88
CA GLN A 464 -4.68 12.28 -13.08
C GLN A 464 -3.55 13.26 -12.75
N GLN A 465 -3.54 14.40 -13.44
CA GLN A 465 -2.50 15.42 -13.25
C GLN A 465 -2.41 15.92 -11.80
N GLU A 466 -3.56 16.04 -11.13
CA GLU A 466 -3.63 16.43 -9.71
C GLU A 466 -2.96 15.38 -8.81
N THR A 467 -3.24 14.10 -9.04
CA THR A 467 -2.61 12.97 -8.34
C THR A 467 -1.10 12.95 -8.54
N ARG A 468 -0.62 13.10 -9.78
CA ARG A 468 0.82 13.17 -10.08
C ARG A 468 1.49 14.35 -9.38
N THR A 469 0.83 15.51 -9.37
CA THR A 469 1.33 16.72 -8.70
C THR A 469 1.42 16.51 -7.19
N ALA A 470 0.39 15.93 -6.58
CA ALA A 470 0.38 15.63 -5.15
C ALA A 470 1.47 14.62 -4.77
N TRP A 471 1.68 13.58 -5.59
CA TRP A 471 2.75 12.62 -5.40
C TRP A 471 4.13 13.23 -5.58
N LEU A 472 4.31 14.13 -6.55
CA LEU A 472 5.56 14.85 -6.75
C LEU A 472 5.94 15.66 -5.50
N LYS A 473 4.97 16.37 -4.92
CA LYS A 473 5.14 17.11 -3.66
C LYS A 473 5.43 16.17 -2.49
N ALA A 474 4.67 15.10 -2.36
CA ALA A 474 4.85 14.11 -1.29
C ALA A 474 6.25 13.47 -1.34
N ALA A 475 6.68 13.01 -2.52
CA ALA A 475 7.99 12.41 -2.74
C ALA A 475 9.13 13.41 -2.49
N SER A 476 8.96 14.68 -2.90
CA SER A 476 9.91 15.73 -2.58
C SER A 476 10.09 15.89 -1.07
N VAL A 477 9.00 15.91 -0.29
CA VAL A 477 9.05 16.05 1.18
C VAL A 477 9.72 14.83 1.86
N MET A 478 9.57 13.64 1.28
CA MET A 478 10.24 12.42 1.77
C MET A 478 11.76 12.46 1.55
N ILE A 479 12.22 13.11 0.49
CA ILE A 479 13.63 13.13 0.07
C ILE A 479 14.37 14.39 0.54
N GLU A 480 13.67 15.51 0.74
CA GLU A 480 14.24 16.82 1.08
C GLU A 480 15.31 16.79 2.18
N PRO A 481 15.18 16.04 3.30
CA PRO A 481 16.19 16.03 4.36
C PRO A 481 17.57 15.49 3.93
N PHE A 482 17.63 14.79 2.80
CA PHE A 482 18.84 14.12 2.31
C PHE A 482 19.43 14.78 1.06
N ALA A 483 18.75 15.78 0.53
CA ALA A 483 19.01 16.37 -0.78
C ALA A 483 20.07 17.48 -0.66
N GLU A 484 21.32 17.18 -1.08
CA GLU A 484 22.49 18.08 -1.03
C GLU A 484 22.53 19.11 -2.17
#